data_AF-A0A8C7L796-F1
#
_entry.id   AF-A0A8C7L796-F1
#
_cell.length_a   1.000
_cell.length_b   1.000
_cell.length_c   1.000
_cell.angle_alpha   90.00
_cell.angle_beta   90.00
_cell.angle_gamma   90.00
#
_symmetry.space_group_name_H-M   'P 1'
#
loop_
_entity.id
_entity.type
_entity.pdbx_description
1 polymer ?
#
loop_
_entity_poly.entity_id
_entity_poly.type
_entity_poly.pdbx_seq_one_letter_code
_entity_poly.pdbx_strand_id
1 'polypeptide(L)'
;MCFRCCTIWISTCLARFRITLPSVDTPTLELVEEFILHRRMSALQELQLLEIMCSCFQEQSRDAVRQLIFSALFTLQGNQADESRMALLGKLVSMAIAVSRVPILECAATWLQRSHPVYCRRLARVLVDDYCSLLPGSMVPTLNNLSCSCPPFCCQFITAVTTLYDLSTEELTPPVQLLQMVVSWIQDQPRLVLITLLNTPPSSSQPIGSLDLTPLAGLVRWCVKAPLAYRRDGKQDLANGMTETELEAGPLFSELHLSVLQVLLLLPGVLREKGLLGRLALLQPDQLTSLISDLSGLLEELNPLHSDTQTHIQLTLDRLAQALQVSMAAGALLCSRGRDVISCVFYSCDVLCLLQSYPVCSLHRGPESSLFPPPTQQVRTSHSVPLALPTTNHNVPLALPTTNHNAPLNLPHNQSQCTPKPSPQPVTMHP
;
A
#
# COMPACT_ATOMS: atom_id res chain seq x y z
N MET A 1 -41.38 6.07 0.19
CA MET A 1 -41.19 4.70 -0.35
C MET A 1 -39.76 4.18 -0.20
N CYS A 2 -38.69 4.99 -0.34
CA CYS A 2 -37.29 4.51 -0.35
C CYS A 2 -36.79 3.74 0.90
N PHE A 3 -37.05 4.20 2.13
CA PHE A 3 -36.45 3.59 3.34
C PHE A 3 -36.94 2.17 3.64
N ARG A 4 -38.24 1.92 3.47
CA ARG A 4 -38.88 0.61 3.66
C ARG A 4 -38.43 -0.38 2.59
N CYS A 5 -38.30 0.06 1.34
CA CYS A 5 -37.74 -0.78 0.27
C CYS A 5 -36.27 -1.11 0.53
N CYS A 6 -35.50 -0.22 1.16
CA CYS A 6 -34.09 -0.48 1.48
C CYS A 6 -33.92 -1.52 2.59
N THR A 7 -34.70 -1.44 3.67
CA THR A 7 -34.74 -2.48 4.71
C THR A 7 -35.19 -3.81 4.14
N ILE A 8 -36.21 -3.79 3.28
CA ILE A 8 -36.68 -4.99 2.58
C ILE A 8 -35.59 -5.52 1.64
N TRP A 9 -34.87 -4.69 0.89
CA TRP A 9 -33.84 -5.13 -0.04
C TRP A 9 -32.61 -5.68 0.69
N ILE A 10 -32.10 -5.00 1.73
CA ILE A 10 -30.98 -5.52 2.52
C ILE A 10 -31.41 -6.84 3.20
N SER A 11 -32.61 -6.89 3.77
CA SER A 11 -33.18 -8.12 4.36
C SER A 11 -33.39 -9.24 3.33
N THR A 12 -33.85 -8.91 2.13
CA THR A 12 -34.10 -9.87 1.03
C THR A 12 -32.80 -10.37 0.41
N CYS A 13 -31.80 -9.50 0.25
CA CYS A 13 -30.45 -9.88 -0.14
C CYS A 13 -29.85 -10.79 0.93
N LEU A 14 -29.92 -10.43 2.22
CA LEU A 14 -29.46 -11.29 3.31
C LEU A 14 -30.20 -12.64 3.34
N ALA A 15 -31.50 -12.67 3.06
CA ALA A 15 -32.30 -13.89 2.99
C ALA A 15 -31.91 -14.77 1.79
N ARG A 16 -31.70 -14.18 0.60
CA ARG A 16 -31.24 -14.89 -0.62
C ARG A 16 -29.81 -15.41 -0.48
N PHE A 17 -28.91 -14.62 0.10
CA PHE A 17 -27.49 -14.98 0.28
C PHE A 17 -27.24 -15.90 1.50
N ARG A 18 -28.24 -16.15 2.35
CA ARG A 18 -28.19 -17.18 3.40
C ARG A 18 -28.29 -18.60 2.84
N ILE A 19 -28.91 -18.80 1.67
CA ILE A 19 -29.36 -20.13 1.20
C ILE A 19 -28.47 -20.70 0.09
N THR A 20 -27.85 -19.85 -0.73
CA THR A 20 -26.93 -20.25 -1.82
C THR A 20 -25.87 -19.18 -2.01
N LEU A 21 -24.76 -19.50 -2.67
CA LEU A 21 -23.80 -18.51 -3.17
C LEU A 21 -24.16 -18.19 -4.64
N PRO A 22 -25.02 -17.22 -4.97
CA PRO A 22 -25.27 -16.88 -6.36
C PRO A 22 -24.40 -15.70 -6.78
N SER A 23 -24.12 -15.62 -8.07
CA SER A 23 -23.83 -14.36 -8.74
C SER A 23 -24.90 -13.33 -8.37
N VAL A 24 -24.54 -12.06 -8.28
CA VAL A 24 -25.53 -10.99 -8.18
C VAL A 24 -26.19 -10.87 -9.55
N ASP A 25 -27.44 -11.31 -9.68
CA ASP A 25 -28.17 -11.25 -10.95
C ASP A 25 -28.46 -9.80 -11.35
N THR A 26 -28.40 -9.48 -12.64
CA THR A 26 -28.67 -8.16 -13.25
C THR A 26 -29.90 -7.41 -12.68
N PRO A 27 -31.09 -8.02 -12.51
CA PRO A 27 -32.25 -7.31 -11.94
C PRO A 27 -32.02 -6.84 -10.49
N THR A 28 -31.16 -7.54 -9.74
CA THR A 28 -30.81 -7.13 -8.37
C THR A 28 -29.95 -5.86 -8.39
N LEU A 29 -29.08 -5.73 -9.40
CA LEU A 29 -28.21 -4.56 -9.57
C LEU A 29 -28.99 -3.34 -10.05
N GLU A 30 -29.97 -3.52 -10.94
CA GLU A 30 -30.89 -2.46 -11.39
C GLU A 30 -31.70 -1.88 -10.22
N LEU A 31 -32.18 -2.73 -9.31
CA LEU A 31 -32.85 -2.29 -8.08
C LEU A 31 -31.93 -1.48 -7.15
N VAL A 32 -30.64 -1.82 -7.10
CA VAL A 32 -29.64 -1.04 -6.35
C VAL A 32 -29.41 0.31 -7.01
N GLU A 33 -29.31 0.35 -8.34
CA GLU A 33 -29.17 1.61 -9.07
C GLU A 33 -30.37 2.52 -8.88
N GLU A 34 -31.58 1.98 -9.02
CA GLU A 34 -32.81 2.72 -8.77
C GLU A 34 -32.85 3.26 -7.33
N PHE A 35 -32.44 2.45 -6.36
CA PHE A 35 -32.33 2.86 -4.96
C PHE A 35 -31.33 4.02 -4.75
N ILE A 36 -30.15 3.94 -5.36
CA ILE A 36 -29.08 4.92 -5.15
C ILE A 36 -29.35 6.23 -5.90
N LEU A 37 -29.96 6.14 -7.10
CA LEU A 37 -30.33 7.29 -7.92
C LEU A 37 -31.51 8.08 -7.35
N HIS A 38 -32.51 7.42 -6.72
CA HIS A 38 -33.73 8.09 -6.24
C HIS A 38 -33.64 8.59 -4.77
N ARG A 39 -32.44 8.70 -4.19
CA ARG A 39 -32.24 9.18 -2.82
C ARG A 39 -32.44 10.70 -2.68
N ARG A 40 -33.69 11.14 -2.45
CA ARG A 40 -33.98 12.32 -1.62
C ARG A 40 -34.37 11.83 -0.22
N MET A 41 -33.40 11.68 0.66
CA MET A 41 -33.63 11.30 2.06
C MET A 41 -33.32 12.48 2.98
N SER A 42 -34.05 12.58 4.10
CA SER A 42 -33.66 13.50 5.17
C SER A 42 -32.41 12.97 5.89
N ALA A 43 -31.69 13.86 6.60
CA ALA A 43 -30.52 13.47 7.38
C ALA A 43 -30.81 12.34 8.38
N LEU A 44 -31.98 12.36 9.03
CA LEU A 44 -32.41 11.31 9.96
C LEU A 44 -32.56 9.95 9.24
N GLN A 45 -33.20 9.93 8.07
CA GLN A 45 -33.37 8.70 7.29
C GLN A 45 -32.05 8.16 6.78
N GLU A 46 -31.11 9.04 6.45
CA GLU A 46 -29.77 8.65 6.06
C GLU A 46 -29.00 8.00 7.21
N LEU A 47 -29.02 8.62 8.39
CA LEU A 47 -28.41 8.05 9.60
C LEU A 47 -29.01 6.68 9.94
N GLN A 48 -30.35 6.58 9.95
CA GLN A 48 -31.04 5.31 10.19
C GLN A 48 -30.64 4.24 9.17
N LEU A 49 -30.40 4.62 7.90
CA LEU A 49 -29.95 3.63 6.94
C LEU A 49 -28.54 3.15 7.25
N LEU A 50 -27.62 4.06 7.57
CA LEU A 50 -26.25 3.70 7.92
C LEU A 50 -26.20 2.77 9.14
N GLU A 51 -27.05 2.99 10.14
CA GLU A 51 -27.21 2.11 11.30
C GLU A 51 -27.68 0.70 10.91
N ILE A 52 -28.67 0.63 10.02
CA ILE A 52 -29.19 -0.65 9.51
C ILE A 52 -28.11 -1.38 8.72
N MET A 53 -27.40 -0.68 7.83
CA MET A 53 -26.28 -1.25 7.09
C MET A 53 -25.19 -1.78 8.05
N CYS A 54 -24.80 -1.00 9.06
CA CYS A 54 -23.86 -1.44 10.09
C CYS A 54 -24.32 -2.72 10.79
N SER A 55 -25.58 -2.78 11.20
CA SER A 55 -26.16 -3.95 11.86
C SER A 55 -26.18 -5.16 10.93
N CYS A 56 -26.57 -4.98 9.67
CA CYS A 56 -26.62 -6.03 8.67
C CYS A 56 -25.25 -6.64 8.35
N PHE A 57 -24.22 -5.82 8.19
CA PHE A 57 -22.86 -6.30 8.00
C PHE A 57 -22.31 -7.00 9.25
N GLN A 58 -22.64 -6.49 10.44
CA GLN A 58 -22.25 -7.10 11.71
C GLN A 58 -22.87 -8.50 11.88
N GLU A 59 -24.17 -8.66 11.59
CA GLU A 59 -24.91 -9.91 11.77
C GLU A 59 -24.59 -10.99 10.74
N GLN A 60 -24.17 -10.61 9.52
CA GLN A 60 -23.81 -11.57 8.49
C GLN A 60 -22.52 -12.29 8.88
N SER A 61 -22.52 -13.59 9.15
CA SER A 61 -21.32 -14.32 9.61
C SER A 61 -20.34 -14.70 8.49
N ARG A 62 -20.76 -14.65 7.22
CA ARG A 62 -19.95 -15.09 6.07
C ARG A 62 -19.26 -13.91 5.39
N ASP A 63 -17.93 -13.83 5.49
CA ASP A 63 -17.14 -12.75 4.89
C ASP A 63 -17.29 -12.66 3.37
N ALA A 64 -17.33 -13.80 2.68
CA ALA A 64 -17.56 -13.83 1.24
C ALA A 64 -18.91 -13.17 0.85
N VAL A 65 -19.93 -13.34 1.68
CA VAL A 65 -21.25 -12.71 1.45
C VAL A 65 -21.20 -11.22 1.74
N ARG A 66 -20.52 -10.79 2.82
CA ARG A 66 -20.30 -9.37 3.12
C ARG A 66 -19.62 -8.68 1.94
N GLN A 67 -18.52 -9.25 1.46
CA GLN A 67 -17.75 -8.72 0.33
C GLN A 67 -18.60 -8.61 -0.95
N LEU A 68 -19.45 -9.61 -1.21
CA LEU A 68 -20.36 -9.60 -2.36
C LEU A 68 -21.42 -8.49 -2.26
N ILE A 69 -22.06 -8.35 -1.08
CA ILE A 69 -23.05 -7.29 -0.82
C ILE A 69 -22.39 -5.92 -0.95
N PHE A 70 -21.21 -5.74 -0.34
CA PHE A 70 -20.46 -4.49 -0.42
C PHE A 70 -20.09 -4.15 -1.87
N SER A 71 -19.60 -5.14 -2.62
CA SER A 71 -19.29 -4.97 -4.04
C SER A 71 -20.54 -4.58 -4.84
N ALA A 72 -21.69 -5.23 -4.63
CA ALA A 72 -22.93 -4.88 -5.34
C ALA A 72 -23.39 -3.44 -5.06
N LEU A 73 -23.20 -2.97 -3.82
CA LEU A 73 -23.57 -1.62 -3.40
C LEU A 73 -22.62 -0.54 -3.92
N PHE A 74 -21.33 -0.84 -4.04
CA PHE A 74 -20.29 0.16 -4.28
C PHE A 74 -19.40 -0.13 -5.50
N THR A 75 -19.83 -1.03 -6.39
CA THR A 75 -19.22 -1.15 -7.72
C THR A 75 -19.54 0.11 -8.51
N LEU A 76 -18.50 0.77 -9.00
CA LEU A 76 -18.61 1.98 -9.80
C LEU A 76 -18.54 1.61 -11.28
N GLN A 77 -19.46 2.16 -12.07
CA GLN A 77 -19.65 1.78 -13.48
C GLN A 77 -19.40 2.93 -14.46
N GLY A 78 -18.98 4.09 -13.96
CA GLY A 78 -18.87 5.33 -14.73
C GLY A 78 -20.21 5.99 -15.03
N ASN A 79 -21.25 5.68 -14.25
CA ASN A 79 -22.61 6.18 -14.46
C ASN A 79 -22.99 7.27 -13.43
N GLN A 80 -24.13 7.93 -13.64
CA GLN A 80 -24.58 9.03 -12.76
C GLN A 80 -24.88 8.58 -11.31
N ALA A 81 -25.06 7.27 -11.07
CA ALA A 81 -25.29 6.75 -9.72
C ALA A 81 -24.00 6.71 -8.89
N ASP A 82 -22.83 6.73 -9.53
CA ASP A 82 -21.52 6.60 -8.86
C ASP A 82 -21.26 7.72 -7.85
N GLU A 83 -21.73 8.95 -8.12
CA GLU A 83 -21.62 10.06 -7.19
C GLU A 83 -22.38 9.78 -5.89
N SER A 84 -23.62 9.30 -6.01
CA SER A 84 -24.44 8.89 -4.87
C SER A 84 -23.87 7.64 -4.16
N ARG A 85 -23.31 6.67 -4.90
CA ARG A 85 -22.59 5.51 -4.34
C ARG A 85 -21.40 5.96 -3.50
N MET A 86 -20.57 6.86 -4.04
CA MET A 86 -19.38 7.38 -3.38
C MET A 86 -19.74 8.19 -2.13
N ALA A 87 -20.78 9.03 -2.19
CA ALA A 87 -21.25 9.77 -1.02
C ALA A 87 -21.74 8.84 0.09
N LEU A 88 -22.50 7.80 -0.25
CA LEU A 88 -22.95 6.80 0.72
C LEU A 88 -21.79 5.97 1.28
N LEU A 89 -20.84 5.59 0.43
CA LEU A 89 -19.64 4.85 0.83
C LEU A 89 -18.81 5.64 1.84
N GLY A 90 -18.55 6.92 1.57
CA GLY A 90 -17.82 7.81 2.47
C GLY A 90 -18.45 7.87 3.86
N LYS A 91 -19.76 8.13 3.91
CA LYS A 91 -20.52 8.19 5.17
C LYS A 91 -20.55 6.86 5.91
N LEU A 92 -20.70 5.75 5.19
CA LEU A 92 -20.70 4.41 5.78
C LEU A 92 -19.35 4.04 6.39
N VAL A 93 -18.26 4.27 5.66
CA VAL A 93 -16.90 3.97 6.14
C VAL A 93 -16.52 4.90 7.30
N SER A 94 -16.85 6.19 7.20
CA SER A 94 -16.70 7.15 8.30
C SER A 94 -17.45 6.66 9.55
N MET A 95 -18.76 6.42 9.47
CA MET A 95 -19.51 5.88 10.60
C MET A 95 -18.93 4.55 11.14
N ALA A 96 -18.49 3.65 10.26
CA ALA A 96 -17.87 2.39 10.65
C ALA A 96 -16.55 2.58 11.42
N ILE A 97 -15.73 3.59 11.11
CA ILE A 97 -14.55 3.95 11.90
C ILE A 97 -15.00 4.48 13.26
N ALA A 98 -15.93 5.45 13.29
CA ALA A 98 -16.40 6.08 14.52
C ALA A 98 -16.99 5.08 15.54
N VAL A 99 -17.73 4.08 15.06
CA VAL A 99 -18.35 3.04 15.90
C VAL A 99 -17.65 1.67 15.82
N SER A 100 -16.41 1.62 15.30
CA SER A 100 -15.54 0.43 15.26
C SER A 100 -16.18 -0.84 14.64
N ARG A 101 -16.86 -0.69 13.49
CA ARG A 101 -17.51 -1.80 12.76
C ARG A 101 -16.53 -2.48 11.81
N VAL A 102 -15.67 -3.33 12.37
CA VAL A 102 -14.61 -4.07 11.63
C VAL A 102 -15.11 -4.76 10.35
N PRO A 103 -16.27 -5.46 10.30
CA PRO A 103 -16.71 -6.14 9.08
C PRO A 103 -16.91 -5.23 7.86
N ILE A 104 -17.31 -3.98 8.08
CA ILE A 104 -17.44 -2.98 7.00
C ILE A 104 -16.05 -2.51 6.57
N LEU A 105 -15.16 -2.28 7.53
CA LEU A 105 -13.80 -1.79 7.26
C LEU A 105 -12.99 -2.83 6.48
N GLU A 106 -13.17 -4.12 6.75
CA GLU A 106 -12.58 -5.21 5.95
C GLU A 106 -13.13 -5.23 4.52
N CYS A 107 -14.42 -4.93 4.32
CA CYS A 107 -14.98 -4.79 2.98
C CYS A 107 -14.42 -3.56 2.27
N ALA A 108 -14.31 -2.43 2.97
CA ALA A 108 -13.71 -1.21 2.45
C ALA A 108 -12.22 -1.40 2.10
N ALA A 109 -11.48 -2.20 2.87
CA ALA A 109 -10.08 -2.55 2.57
C ALA A 109 -9.97 -3.28 1.22
N THR A 110 -10.78 -4.34 1.03
CA THR A 110 -10.82 -5.08 -0.24
C THR A 110 -11.27 -4.20 -1.40
N TRP A 111 -12.24 -3.32 -1.15
CA TRP A 111 -12.72 -2.36 -2.15
C TRP A 111 -11.62 -1.38 -2.57
N LEU A 112 -10.88 -0.77 -1.62
CA LEU A 112 -9.75 0.12 -1.88
C LEU A 112 -8.65 -0.57 -2.70
N GLN A 113 -8.34 -1.84 -2.36
CA GLN A 113 -7.32 -2.63 -3.06
C GLN A 113 -7.68 -2.89 -4.52
N ARG A 114 -8.98 -2.99 -4.85
CA ARG A 114 -9.46 -3.38 -6.18
C ARG A 114 -10.01 -2.23 -7.02
N SER A 115 -10.17 -1.06 -6.42
CA SER A 115 -10.76 0.11 -7.07
C SER A 115 -9.71 0.98 -7.74
N HIS A 116 -10.15 1.77 -8.72
CA HIS A 116 -9.29 2.72 -9.41
C HIS A 116 -8.82 3.83 -8.46
N PRO A 117 -7.53 4.26 -8.49
CA PRO A 117 -6.95 5.23 -7.57
C PRO A 117 -7.74 6.52 -7.40
N VAL A 118 -8.41 7.00 -8.46
CA VAL A 118 -9.27 8.20 -8.40
C VAL A 118 -10.35 8.08 -7.32
N TYR A 119 -11.02 6.92 -7.24
CA TYR A 119 -12.09 6.71 -6.26
C TYR A 119 -11.53 6.46 -4.87
N CYS A 120 -10.39 5.78 -4.77
CA CYS A 120 -9.69 5.60 -3.51
C CYS A 120 -9.26 6.93 -2.90
N ARG A 121 -8.70 7.84 -3.72
CA ARG A 121 -8.35 9.21 -3.31
C ARG A 121 -9.58 10.01 -2.85
N ARG A 122 -10.72 9.87 -3.52
CA ARG A 122 -11.97 10.52 -3.12
C ARG A 122 -12.45 10.04 -1.75
N LEU A 123 -12.47 8.73 -1.52
CA LEU A 123 -12.81 8.17 -0.21
C LEU A 123 -11.82 8.64 0.86
N ALA A 124 -10.52 8.57 0.57
CA ALA A 124 -9.47 9.00 1.49
C ALA A 124 -9.64 10.48 1.89
N ARG A 125 -9.94 11.37 0.93
CA ARG A 125 -10.19 12.79 1.20
C ARG A 125 -11.35 13.00 2.18
N VAL A 126 -12.50 12.35 1.94
CA VAL A 126 -13.66 12.43 2.85
C VAL A 126 -13.29 12.02 4.28
N LEU A 127 -12.53 10.93 4.43
CA LEU A 127 -12.13 10.46 5.76
C LEU A 127 -11.10 11.38 6.42
N VAL A 128 -10.17 11.96 5.65
CA VAL A 128 -9.21 12.93 6.19
C VAL A 128 -9.94 14.20 6.64
N ASP A 129 -10.92 14.68 5.87
CA ASP A 129 -11.75 15.83 6.25
C ASP A 129 -12.52 15.55 7.55
N ASP A 130 -13.17 14.37 7.66
CA ASP A 130 -13.95 13.97 8.83
C ASP A 130 -13.09 13.84 10.11
N TYR A 131 -11.89 13.25 10.01
CA TYR A 131 -11.10 12.85 11.18
C TYR A 131 -9.89 13.73 11.49
N CYS A 132 -9.30 14.36 10.49
CA CYS A 132 -8.09 15.17 10.65
C CYS A 132 -8.42 16.67 10.65
N SER A 133 -9.40 17.11 9.85
CA SER A 133 -9.75 18.53 9.71
C SER A 133 -10.84 18.99 10.68
N LEU A 134 -11.85 18.17 10.96
CA LEU A 134 -13.04 18.58 11.72
C LEU A 134 -13.01 18.25 13.22
N LEU A 135 -12.15 17.32 13.69
CA LEU A 135 -12.17 16.83 15.08
C LEU A 135 -10.77 16.67 15.71
N PRO A 136 -10.03 17.76 16.01
CA PRO A 136 -8.73 17.66 16.67
C PRO A 136 -8.88 17.09 18.10
N GLY A 137 -8.23 15.95 18.38
CA GLY A 137 -7.98 15.44 19.74
C GLY A 137 -8.97 14.40 20.30
N SER A 138 -10.27 14.48 20.03
CA SER A 138 -11.25 13.58 20.68
C SER A 138 -11.33 12.17 20.08
N MET A 139 -10.90 11.97 18.82
CA MET A 139 -10.97 10.67 18.13
C MET A 139 -9.62 9.96 17.96
N VAL A 140 -8.55 10.54 18.52
CA VAL A 140 -7.21 9.95 18.51
C VAL A 140 -7.18 8.53 19.08
N PRO A 141 -7.88 8.20 20.19
CA PRO A 141 -7.91 6.82 20.70
C PRO A 141 -8.61 5.84 19.75
N THR A 142 -9.72 6.25 19.11
CA THR A 142 -10.46 5.42 18.16
C THR A 142 -9.60 5.10 16.93
N LEU A 143 -8.89 6.10 16.41
CA LEU A 143 -8.02 5.96 15.26
C LEU A 143 -6.76 5.16 15.60
N ASN A 144 -6.15 5.35 16.78
CA ASN A 144 -5.01 4.53 17.21
C ASN A 144 -5.39 3.04 17.36
N ASN A 145 -6.56 2.76 17.95
CA ASN A 145 -7.08 1.38 18.07
C ASN A 145 -7.42 0.73 16.71
N LEU A 146 -7.65 1.53 15.67
CA LEU A 146 -8.00 1.03 14.35
C LEU A 146 -6.88 0.21 13.72
N SER A 147 -5.62 0.63 13.92
CA SER A 147 -4.44 -0.09 13.42
C SER A 147 -4.36 -1.53 13.94
N CYS A 148 -4.78 -1.75 15.19
CA CYS A 148 -4.89 -3.08 15.81
C CYS A 148 -6.13 -3.84 15.36
N SER A 149 -7.26 -3.15 15.24
CA SER A 149 -8.58 -3.79 15.05
C SER A 149 -8.87 -4.15 13.60
N CYS A 150 -8.39 -3.36 12.63
CA CYS A 150 -8.54 -3.62 11.21
C CYS A 150 -7.27 -3.22 10.42
N PRO A 151 -6.13 -3.92 10.60
CA PRO A 151 -4.88 -3.63 9.91
C PRO A 151 -4.99 -3.55 8.36
N PRO A 152 -5.75 -4.44 7.67
CA PRO A 152 -5.90 -4.36 6.21
C PRO A 152 -6.47 -3.03 5.74
N PHE A 153 -7.44 -2.46 6.47
CA PHE A 153 -8.01 -1.17 6.15
C PHE A 153 -7.00 -0.05 6.30
N CYS A 154 -6.27 0.00 7.43
CA CYS A 154 -5.23 0.99 7.67
C CYS A 154 -4.15 0.95 6.58
N CYS A 155 -3.67 -0.23 6.19
CA CYS A 155 -2.68 -0.34 5.10
C CYS A 155 -3.19 0.24 3.77
N GLN A 156 -4.43 -0.06 3.39
CA GLN A 156 -5.04 0.46 2.17
C GLN A 156 -5.36 1.95 2.27
N PHE A 157 -5.76 2.43 3.45
CA PHE A 157 -5.98 3.84 3.71
C PHE A 157 -4.67 4.63 3.58
N ILE A 158 -3.57 4.16 4.18
CA ILE A 158 -2.22 4.77 4.02
C ILE A 158 -1.85 4.81 2.53
N THR A 159 -2.12 3.73 1.78
CA THR A 159 -1.83 3.67 0.34
C THR A 159 -2.64 4.72 -0.43
N ALA A 160 -3.92 4.89 -0.08
CA ALA A 160 -4.79 5.87 -0.71
C ALA A 160 -4.40 7.32 -0.36
N VAL A 161 -4.09 7.63 0.90
CA VAL A 161 -3.71 9.00 1.31
C VAL A 161 -2.34 9.40 0.78
N THR A 162 -1.38 8.48 0.69
CA THR A 162 -0.06 8.77 0.09
C THR A 162 -0.11 8.90 -1.43
N THR A 163 -1.18 8.40 -2.05
CA THR A 163 -1.52 8.66 -3.46
C THR A 163 -2.30 9.97 -3.63
N LEU A 164 -3.04 10.41 -2.60
CA LEU A 164 -3.82 11.64 -2.59
C LEU A 164 -2.94 12.88 -2.38
N TYR A 165 -2.15 12.87 -1.31
CA TYR A 165 -1.23 13.95 -0.95
C TYR A 165 0.14 13.61 -1.51
N ASP A 166 0.47 14.04 -2.71
CA ASP A 166 1.72 13.68 -3.37
C ASP A 166 2.83 14.71 -3.21
N LEU A 167 2.57 15.79 -2.44
CA LEU A 167 3.46 16.93 -2.24
C LEU A 167 3.85 17.65 -3.55
N SER A 168 3.04 17.53 -4.61
CA SER A 168 3.27 18.26 -5.87
C SER A 168 2.94 19.74 -5.72
N THR A 169 1.88 20.07 -5.00
CA THR A 169 1.42 21.44 -4.69
C THR A 169 1.13 21.59 -3.20
N GLU A 170 0.95 22.83 -2.73
CA GLU A 170 0.63 23.14 -1.33
C GLU A 170 -0.68 22.48 -0.87
N GLU A 171 -1.74 22.52 -1.68
CA GLU A 171 -3.03 21.86 -1.40
C GLU A 171 -2.93 20.33 -1.29
N LEU A 172 -1.87 19.74 -1.87
CA LEU A 172 -1.59 18.31 -1.87
C LEU A 172 -0.53 17.93 -0.83
N THR A 173 -0.31 18.80 0.15
CA THR A 173 0.48 18.55 1.36
C THR A 173 -0.38 17.84 2.41
N PRO A 174 0.09 16.74 3.04
CA PRO A 174 -0.69 16.02 4.02
C PRO A 174 -0.89 16.86 5.29
N PRO A 175 -2.11 16.91 5.86
CA PRO A 175 -2.35 17.55 7.16
C PRO A 175 -1.48 16.94 8.27
N VAL A 176 -0.99 17.77 9.20
CA VAL A 176 -0.09 17.31 10.27
C VAL A 176 -0.72 16.21 11.12
N GLN A 177 -2.03 16.29 11.40
CA GLN A 177 -2.76 15.27 12.17
C GLN A 177 -2.81 13.92 11.44
N LEU A 178 -2.94 13.93 10.12
CA LEU A 178 -2.84 12.72 9.30
C LEU A 178 -1.42 12.15 9.38
N LEU A 179 -0.40 13.00 9.25
CA LEU A 179 0.99 12.57 9.33
C LEU A 179 1.32 11.94 10.70
N GLN A 180 0.91 12.58 11.80
CA GLN A 180 1.06 12.05 13.17
C GLN A 180 0.41 10.66 13.32
N MET A 181 -0.80 10.50 12.79
CA MET A 181 -1.53 9.22 12.83
C MET A 181 -0.83 8.12 12.02
N VAL A 182 -0.33 8.44 10.83
CA VAL A 182 0.40 7.47 10.00
C VAL A 182 1.71 7.08 10.66
N VAL A 183 2.45 8.05 11.22
CA VAL A 183 3.70 7.80 11.95
C VAL A 183 3.45 6.89 13.16
N SER A 184 2.46 7.19 13.99
CA SER A 184 2.16 6.39 15.18
C SER A 184 1.78 4.96 14.81
N TRP A 185 0.91 4.75 13.81
CA TRP A 185 0.51 3.42 13.37
C TRP A 185 1.68 2.57 12.89
N ILE A 186 2.62 3.16 12.14
CA ILE A 186 3.77 2.43 11.60
C ILE A 186 4.80 2.14 12.69
N GLN A 187 5.04 3.08 13.60
CA GLN A 187 5.93 2.88 14.75
C GLN A 187 5.43 1.76 15.66
N ASP A 188 4.12 1.75 15.97
CA ASP A 188 3.51 0.74 16.82
C ASP A 188 3.48 -0.64 16.13
N GLN A 189 3.21 -0.67 14.82
CA GLN A 189 3.11 -1.92 14.04
C GLN A 189 3.77 -1.80 12.65
N PRO A 190 5.09 -1.98 12.52
CA PRO A 190 5.78 -1.86 11.22
C PRO A 190 5.26 -2.84 10.15
N ARG A 191 4.81 -4.04 10.56
CA ARG A 191 4.24 -5.04 9.64
C ARG A 191 2.91 -4.60 9.00
N LEU A 192 2.25 -3.57 9.54
CA LEU A 192 1.02 -3.00 8.99
C LEU A 192 1.17 -2.64 7.51
N VAL A 193 2.30 -2.03 7.14
CA VAL A 193 2.63 -1.61 5.76
C VAL A 193 2.70 -2.80 4.79
N LEU A 194 2.94 -4.01 5.29
CA LEU A 194 3.09 -5.22 4.48
C LEU A 194 1.85 -6.13 4.55
N ILE A 195 0.81 -5.76 5.31
CA ILE A 195 -0.30 -6.68 5.61
C ILE A 195 -1.07 -7.11 4.36
N THR A 196 -1.27 -6.20 3.40
CA THR A 196 -1.95 -6.55 2.15
C THR A 196 -1.12 -7.56 1.35
N LEU A 197 0.20 -7.39 1.24
CA LEU A 197 1.10 -8.38 0.63
C LEU A 197 1.04 -9.73 1.37
N LEU A 198 1.03 -9.70 2.71
CA LEU A 198 0.95 -10.91 3.54
C LEU A 198 -0.37 -11.66 3.35
N ASN A 199 -1.49 -10.95 3.18
CA ASN A 199 -2.81 -11.54 3.01
C ASN A 199 -3.14 -11.90 1.55
N THR A 200 -2.42 -11.32 0.59
CA THR A 200 -2.62 -11.59 -0.83
C THR A 200 -1.97 -12.95 -1.19
N PRO A 201 -2.71 -13.87 -1.84
CA PRO A 201 -2.14 -15.13 -2.30
C PRO A 201 -1.17 -14.88 -3.47
N PRO A 202 -0.09 -15.67 -3.61
CA PRO A 202 0.94 -15.43 -4.62
C PRO A 202 0.43 -15.57 -6.07
N SER A 203 -0.71 -16.22 -6.28
CA SER A 203 -1.33 -16.43 -7.60
C SER A 203 -2.34 -15.35 -8.00
N SER A 204 -2.70 -14.41 -7.12
CA SER A 204 -3.65 -13.36 -7.47
C SER A 204 -2.98 -12.22 -8.22
N SER A 205 -3.48 -11.91 -9.41
CA SER A 205 -3.15 -10.68 -10.12
C SER A 205 -3.92 -9.50 -9.53
N GLN A 206 -3.25 -8.38 -9.26
CA GLN A 206 -3.95 -7.13 -8.99
C GLN A 206 -4.69 -6.65 -10.25
N PRO A 207 -5.88 -6.04 -10.10
CA PRO A 207 -6.54 -5.38 -11.20
C PRO A 207 -5.64 -4.32 -11.83
N ILE A 208 -5.65 -4.21 -13.16
CA ILE A 208 -4.88 -3.18 -13.86
C ILE A 208 -5.43 -1.81 -13.44
N GLY A 209 -4.54 -0.89 -13.08
CA GLY A 209 -4.90 0.45 -12.66
C GLY A 209 -5.56 0.51 -11.28
N SER A 210 -5.25 -0.41 -10.36
CA SER A 210 -5.56 -0.28 -8.94
C SER A 210 -4.48 0.48 -8.17
N LEU A 211 -4.70 0.71 -6.87
CA LEU A 211 -3.63 1.17 -5.97
C LEU A 211 -2.45 0.18 -5.91
N ASP A 212 -1.28 0.69 -5.49
CA ASP A 212 -0.11 -0.12 -5.18
C ASP A 212 -0.43 -1.16 -4.09
N LEU A 213 0.29 -2.29 -4.13
CA LEU A 213 0.05 -3.39 -3.17
C LEU A 213 0.37 -3.00 -1.72
N THR A 214 1.29 -2.06 -1.52
CA THR A 214 1.75 -1.58 -0.22
C THR A 214 1.94 -0.07 -0.28
N PRO A 215 1.79 0.66 0.84
CA PRO A 215 2.00 2.11 0.85
C PRO A 215 3.48 2.52 0.73
N LEU A 216 4.43 1.58 0.66
CA LEU A 216 5.87 1.86 0.69
C LEU A 216 6.30 2.94 -0.30
N ALA A 217 5.85 2.87 -1.55
CA ALA A 217 6.27 3.84 -2.55
C ALA A 217 5.76 5.26 -2.24
N GLY A 218 4.52 5.37 -1.78
CA GLY A 218 3.95 6.64 -1.34
C GLY A 218 4.62 7.21 -0.09
N LEU A 219 4.95 6.36 0.88
CA LEU A 219 5.68 6.76 2.07
C LEU A 219 7.11 7.21 1.77
N VAL A 220 7.83 6.49 0.89
CA VAL A 220 9.16 6.91 0.41
C VAL A 220 9.05 8.27 -0.28
N ARG A 221 8.05 8.47 -1.17
CA ARG A 221 7.80 9.75 -1.83
C ARG A 221 7.59 10.87 -0.81
N TRP A 222 6.79 10.64 0.23
CA TRP A 222 6.59 11.60 1.32
C TRP A 222 7.91 11.98 1.99
N CYS A 223 8.66 11.00 2.47
CA CYS A 223 9.92 11.23 3.17
C CYS A 223 10.94 11.99 2.32
N VAL A 224 11.04 11.66 1.03
CA VAL A 224 12.00 12.26 0.10
C VAL A 224 11.58 13.68 -0.31
N LYS A 225 10.31 13.91 -0.68
CA LYS A 225 9.86 15.24 -1.16
C LYS A 225 9.68 16.26 -0.03
N ALA A 226 9.37 15.80 1.20
CA ALA A 226 8.99 16.68 2.30
C ALA A 226 9.94 17.85 2.59
N PRO A 227 11.28 17.69 2.63
CA PRO A 227 12.18 18.81 2.94
C PRO A 227 12.09 19.98 1.93
N LEU A 228 11.80 19.69 0.67
CA LEU A 228 11.63 20.72 -0.37
C LEU A 228 10.18 21.22 -0.47
N ALA A 229 9.21 20.33 -0.31
CA ALA A 229 7.80 20.65 -0.50
C ALA A 229 7.25 21.59 0.56
N TYR A 230 7.62 21.40 1.83
CA TYR A 230 7.16 22.28 2.91
C TYR A 230 7.82 23.66 2.85
N ARG A 231 9.04 23.75 2.30
CA ARG A 231 9.73 25.03 2.07
C ARG A 231 9.08 25.93 1.02
N ARG A 232 8.33 25.33 0.09
CA ARG A 232 7.60 26.11 -0.93
C ARG A 232 6.63 27.10 -0.27
N ASP A 233 6.03 26.70 0.86
CA ASP A 233 5.09 27.45 1.68
C ASP A 233 5.69 28.77 2.20
N GLY A 234 7.01 28.79 2.48
CA GLY A 234 7.72 29.95 3.01
C GLY A 234 8.00 31.09 2.02
N LYS A 235 7.49 31.02 0.78
CA LYS A 235 7.75 32.06 -0.24
C LYS A 235 6.93 33.35 -0.08
N GLN A 236 5.98 33.46 0.86
CA GLN A 236 5.13 34.65 0.99
C GLN A 236 5.33 35.52 2.24
N ASP A 237 5.91 35.03 3.34
CA ASP A 237 6.05 35.87 4.55
C ASP A 237 7.46 36.44 4.72
N LEU A 238 7.68 37.55 4.03
CA LEU A 238 8.76 38.51 4.31
C LEU A 238 8.54 39.17 5.68
N ALA A 239 8.77 38.44 6.78
CA ALA A 239 9.24 38.91 8.09
C ALA A 239 8.88 37.90 9.18
N ASN A 240 9.89 37.26 9.76
CA ASN A 240 9.88 36.52 11.03
C ASN A 240 9.02 35.24 11.12
N GLY A 241 9.72 34.09 11.04
CA GLY A 241 9.31 32.84 11.66
C GLY A 241 9.23 31.67 10.68
N MET A 242 9.78 30.50 11.06
CA MET A 242 9.34 29.22 10.50
C MET A 242 7.82 29.12 10.73
N THR A 243 7.04 28.66 9.75
CA THR A 243 5.62 28.40 9.99
C THR A 243 5.48 27.31 11.07
N GLU A 244 4.53 27.47 12.01
CA GLU A 244 4.33 26.50 13.10
C GLU A 244 4.15 25.07 12.55
N THR A 245 3.55 24.95 11.36
CA THR A 245 3.36 23.70 10.61
C THR A 245 4.68 23.04 10.18
N GLU A 246 5.68 23.80 9.72
CA GLU A 246 7.01 23.25 9.36
C GLU A 246 7.74 22.70 10.58
N LEU A 247 7.63 23.40 11.72
CA LEU A 247 8.28 23.03 12.97
C LEU A 247 7.75 21.71 13.52
N GLU A 248 6.45 21.46 13.35
CA GLU A 248 5.79 20.23 13.80
C GLU A 248 5.93 19.08 12.80
N ALA A 249 5.90 19.35 11.50
CA ALA A 249 5.94 18.30 10.47
C ALA A 249 7.34 17.73 10.22
N GLY A 250 8.40 18.55 10.34
CA GLY A 250 9.78 18.14 10.07
C GLY A 250 10.27 16.91 10.86
N PRO A 251 10.10 16.89 12.20
CA PRO A 251 10.43 15.73 13.02
C PRO A 251 9.65 14.47 12.63
N LEU A 252 8.35 14.61 12.34
CA LEU A 252 7.48 13.50 11.95
C LEU A 252 7.95 12.83 10.66
N PHE A 253 8.40 13.58 9.64
CA PHE A 253 8.95 12.97 8.43
C PHE A 253 10.28 12.24 8.67
N SER A 254 11.07 12.69 9.64
CA SER A 254 12.32 12.01 10.02
C SER A 254 12.03 10.69 10.71
N GLU A 255 11.06 10.68 11.62
CA GLU A 255 10.54 9.47 12.26
C GLU A 255 9.89 8.51 11.26
N LEU A 256 9.11 9.06 10.32
CA LEU A 256 8.50 8.28 9.25
C LEU A 256 9.56 7.63 8.36
N HIS A 257 10.59 8.40 7.97
CA HIS A 257 11.67 7.89 7.13
C HIS A 257 12.39 6.72 7.81
N LEU A 258 12.75 6.87 9.09
CA LEU A 258 13.33 5.77 9.86
C LEU A 258 12.41 4.55 9.91
N SER A 259 11.12 4.75 10.16
CA SER A 259 10.12 3.68 10.22
C SER A 259 9.99 2.96 8.87
N VAL A 260 10.00 3.70 7.75
CA VAL A 260 9.98 3.13 6.39
C VAL A 260 11.23 2.29 6.12
N LEU A 261 12.42 2.77 6.49
CA LEU A 261 13.66 2.00 6.38
C LEU A 261 13.58 0.71 7.20
N GLN A 262 13.06 0.76 8.43
CA GLN A 262 12.86 -0.42 9.26
C GLN A 262 11.89 -1.43 8.62
N VAL A 263 10.79 -0.96 8.03
CA VAL A 263 9.86 -1.83 7.29
C VAL A 263 10.56 -2.50 6.10
N LEU A 264 11.35 -1.75 5.34
CA LEU A 264 12.13 -2.31 4.22
C LEU A 264 13.11 -3.39 4.71
N LEU A 265 13.72 -3.23 5.88
CA LEU A 265 14.61 -4.26 6.46
C LEU A 265 13.87 -5.55 6.87
N LEU A 266 12.56 -5.49 7.15
CA LEU A 266 11.73 -6.67 7.42
C LEU A 266 11.33 -7.42 6.14
N LEU A 267 11.31 -6.72 5.00
CA LEU A 267 10.79 -7.22 3.74
C LEU A 267 11.47 -8.49 3.20
N PRO A 268 12.80 -8.69 3.27
CA PRO A 268 13.46 -9.88 2.75
C PRO A 268 12.92 -11.18 3.36
N GLY A 269 12.60 -11.16 4.66
CA GLY A 269 12.00 -12.30 5.35
C GLY A 269 10.63 -12.63 4.78
N VAL A 270 9.78 -11.61 4.66
CA VAL A 270 8.43 -11.73 4.09
C VAL A 270 8.45 -12.24 2.65
N LEU A 271 9.33 -11.67 1.80
CA LEU A 271 9.46 -12.09 0.40
C LEU A 271 10.01 -13.51 0.27
N ARG A 272 10.92 -13.93 1.15
CA ARG A 272 11.45 -15.30 1.16
C ARG A 272 10.38 -16.31 1.55
N GLU A 273 9.62 -16.03 2.62
CA GLU A 273 8.50 -16.88 3.06
C GLU A 273 7.44 -17.06 1.98
N LYS A 274 7.18 -16.00 1.20
CA LYS A 274 6.22 -16.02 0.08
C LYS A 274 6.81 -16.56 -1.24
N GLY A 275 8.12 -16.83 -1.32
CA GLY A 275 8.78 -17.24 -2.57
C GLY A 275 8.78 -16.16 -3.66
N LEU A 276 8.76 -14.88 -3.25
CA LEU A 276 8.67 -13.70 -4.12
C LEU A 276 9.98 -12.89 -4.18
N LEU A 277 10.99 -13.25 -3.39
CA LEU A 277 12.28 -12.57 -3.38
C LEU A 277 12.92 -12.60 -4.79
N GLY A 278 13.26 -11.43 -5.32
CA GLY A 278 13.78 -11.29 -6.69
C GLY A 278 12.72 -11.40 -7.80
N ARG A 279 11.45 -11.64 -7.46
CA ARG A 279 10.34 -11.81 -8.42
C ARG A 279 9.29 -10.71 -8.33
N LEU A 280 9.13 -10.09 -7.16
CA LEU A 280 8.23 -8.98 -6.93
C LEU A 280 9.04 -7.76 -6.49
N ALA A 281 9.01 -6.70 -7.29
CA ALA A 281 9.42 -5.36 -6.85
C ALA A 281 8.22 -4.65 -6.21
N LEU A 282 8.40 -4.07 -5.03
CA LEU A 282 7.40 -3.20 -4.42
C LEU A 282 7.60 -1.73 -4.81
N LEU A 283 8.83 -1.35 -5.16
CA LEU A 283 9.14 -0.05 -5.76
C LEU A 283 9.39 -0.26 -7.25
N GLN A 284 8.48 0.24 -8.09
CA GLN A 284 8.59 0.12 -9.53
C GLN A 284 9.53 1.20 -10.11
N PRO A 285 10.31 0.90 -11.17
CA PRO A 285 11.17 1.88 -11.82
C PRO A 285 10.43 3.15 -12.27
N ASP A 286 9.20 3.01 -12.79
CA ASP A 286 8.41 4.15 -13.28
C ASP A 286 8.06 5.12 -12.15
N GLN A 287 7.81 4.61 -10.94
CA GLN A 287 7.53 5.42 -9.76
C GLN A 287 8.78 6.19 -9.31
N LEU A 288 9.96 5.58 -9.45
CA LEU A 288 11.23 6.24 -9.17
C LEU A 288 11.54 7.32 -10.21
N THR A 289 11.31 7.05 -11.49
CA THR A 289 11.47 8.05 -12.55
C THR A 289 10.55 9.25 -12.33
N SER A 290 9.29 9.01 -11.97
CA SER A 290 8.36 10.09 -11.61
C SER A 290 8.85 10.89 -10.41
N LEU A 291 9.32 10.22 -9.34
CA LEU A 291 9.86 10.91 -8.16
C LEU A 291 11.07 11.79 -8.51
N ILE A 292 12.00 11.28 -9.32
CA ILE A 292 13.18 12.06 -9.74
C ILE A 292 12.75 13.28 -10.56
N SER A 293 11.81 13.11 -11.49
CA SER A 293 11.27 14.22 -12.28
C SER A 293 10.61 15.29 -11.40
N ASP A 294 9.80 14.88 -10.42
CA ASP A 294 9.16 15.81 -9.47
C ASP A 294 10.20 16.59 -8.65
N LEU A 295 11.26 15.92 -8.21
CA LEU A 295 12.35 16.54 -7.45
C LEU A 295 13.12 17.55 -8.30
N SER A 296 13.37 17.26 -9.57
CA SER A 296 13.97 18.21 -10.51
C SER A 296 13.12 19.46 -10.65
N GLY A 297 11.80 19.32 -10.81
CA GLY A 297 10.88 20.46 -10.86
C GLY A 297 10.88 21.28 -9.56
N LEU A 298 10.82 20.62 -8.40
CA LEU A 298 10.92 21.28 -7.09
C LEU A 298 12.23 22.06 -6.93
N LEU A 299 13.34 21.50 -7.42
CA LEU A 299 14.65 22.14 -7.34
C LEU A 299 14.75 23.37 -8.27
N GLU A 300 14.17 23.30 -9.48
CA GLU A 300 14.11 24.45 -10.40
C GLU A 300 13.28 25.60 -9.83
N GLU A 301 12.20 25.30 -9.09
CA GLU A 301 11.38 26.31 -8.43
C GLU A 301 12.12 27.01 -7.27
N LEU A 302 13.07 26.36 -6.62
CA LEU A 302 13.78 26.87 -5.44
C LEU A 302 15.06 27.62 -5.83
N ASN A 303 15.30 28.81 -5.26
CA ASN A 303 16.53 29.55 -5.52
C ASN A 303 17.68 28.93 -4.70
N PRO A 304 18.70 28.30 -5.33
CA PRO A 304 19.72 27.50 -4.63
C PRO A 304 20.75 28.34 -3.86
N LEU A 305 20.70 29.67 -3.97
CA LEU A 305 21.69 30.57 -3.36
C LEU A 305 21.50 30.79 -1.85
N HIS A 306 20.42 30.28 -1.26
CA HIS A 306 20.16 30.40 0.17
C HIS A 306 20.73 29.17 0.90
N SER A 307 21.58 29.40 1.91
CA SER A 307 22.30 28.33 2.63
C SER A 307 21.36 27.29 3.27
N ASP A 308 20.16 27.71 3.67
CA ASP A 308 19.12 26.86 4.24
C ASP A 308 18.44 25.99 3.16
N THR A 309 18.29 26.49 1.93
CA THR A 309 17.81 25.66 0.81
C THR A 309 18.79 24.52 0.53
N GLN A 310 20.10 24.78 0.65
CA GLN A 310 21.13 23.76 0.44
C GLN A 310 21.06 22.62 1.46
N THR A 311 20.71 22.89 2.72
CA THR A 311 20.57 21.83 3.74
C THR A 311 19.37 20.93 3.46
N HIS A 312 18.23 21.50 3.00
CA HIS A 312 17.04 20.72 2.61
C HIS A 312 17.25 19.91 1.33
N ILE A 313 18.00 20.46 0.36
CA ILE A 313 18.43 19.72 -0.83
C ILE A 313 19.29 18.53 -0.40
N GLN A 314 20.29 18.74 0.44
CA GLN A 314 21.15 17.66 0.95
C GLN A 314 20.32 16.59 1.67
N LEU A 315 19.41 16.99 2.57
CA LEU A 315 18.55 16.06 3.30
C LEU A 315 17.66 15.24 2.36
N THR A 316 17.14 15.87 1.31
CA THR A 316 16.33 15.20 0.28
C THR A 316 17.13 14.13 -0.46
N LEU A 317 18.35 14.48 -0.89
CA LEU A 317 19.25 13.55 -1.57
C LEU A 317 19.67 12.40 -0.65
N ASP A 318 19.99 12.69 0.61
CA ASP A 318 20.35 11.68 1.61
C ASP A 318 19.20 10.70 1.85
N ARG A 319 17.97 11.19 2.02
CA ARG A 319 16.78 10.34 2.19
C ARG A 319 16.52 9.48 0.94
N LEU A 320 16.65 10.06 -0.26
CA LEU A 320 16.50 9.31 -1.51
C LEU A 320 17.54 8.20 -1.60
N ALA A 321 18.82 8.52 -1.37
CA ALA A 321 19.91 7.55 -1.46
C ALA A 321 19.74 6.41 -0.45
N GLN A 322 19.40 6.73 0.81
CA GLN A 322 19.14 5.72 1.84
C GLN A 322 17.96 4.82 1.46
N ALA A 323 16.83 5.40 1.02
CA ALA A 323 15.65 4.64 0.63
C ALA A 323 15.96 3.69 -0.55
N LEU A 324 16.70 4.15 -1.56
CA LEU A 324 17.12 3.34 -2.70
C LEU A 324 18.07 2.22 -2.30
N GLN A 325 19.12 2.54 -1.53
CA GLN A 325 20.09 1.57 -1.05
C GLN A 325 19.42 0.45 -0.26
N VAL A 326 18.59 0.80 0.73
CA VAL A 326 17.88 -0.19 1.55
C VAL A 326 16.88 -0.97 0.73
N SER A 327 16.15 -0.33 -0.20
CA SER A 327 15.19 -1.01 -1.07
C SER A 327 15.86 -2.02 -2.01
N MET A 328 17.02 -1.69 -2.57
CA MET A 328 17.81 -2.61 -3.40
C MET A 328 18.33 -3.79 -2.58
N ALA A 329 18.91 -3.52 -1.41
CA ALA A 329 19.42 -4.55 -0.50
C ALA A 329 18.30 -5.46 0.01
N ALA A 330 17.10 -4.91 0.24
CA ALA A 330 15.94 -5.65 0.70
C ALA A 330 15.19 -6.42 -0.41
N GLY A 331 15.57 -6.23 -1.68
CA GLY A 331 14.84 -6.79 -2.83
C GLY A 331 13.49 -6.13 -3.10
N ALA A 332 13.22 -4.95 -2.52
CA ALA A 332 12.04 -4.13 -2.80
C ALA A 332 12.12 -3.45 -4.17
N LEU A 333 13.33 -3.14 -4.64
CA LEU A 333 13.62 -2.52 -5.94
C LEU A 333 14.48 -3.47 -6.77
N LEU A 334 13.99 -3.87 -7.96
CA LEU A 334 14.71 -4.75 -8.87
C LEU A 334 15.42 -3.93 -9.96
N CYS A 335 16.72 -3.73 -9.77
CA CYS A 335 17.58 -3.00 -10.70
C CYS A 335 18.24 -3.98 -11.70
N SER A 336 17.98 -3.80 -12.99
CA SER A 336 18.82 -4.41 -14.04
C SER A 336 20.05 -3.54 -14.29
N ARG A 337 21.24 -4.15 -14.41
CA ARG A 337 22.56 -3.48 -14.50
C ARG A 337 22.76 -2.52 -15.69
N GLY A 338 21.72 -2.15 -16.43
CA GLY A 338 21.81 -1.41 -17.68
C GLY A 338 20.69 -0.37 -17.93
N ARG A 339 19.98 0.13 -16.90
CA ARG A 339 19.10 1.30 -17.06
C ARG A 339 19.68 2.53 -16.38
N ASP A 340 19.59 3.66 -17.07
CA ASP A 340 20.14 4.98 -16.74
C ASP A 340 19.71 5.54 -15.37
N VAL A 341 18.67 4.98 -14.74
CA VAL A 341 18.19 5.39 -13.40
C VAL A 341 19.25 5.14 -12.31
N ILE A 342 19.99 4.04 -12.42
CA ILE A 342 21.11 3.75 -11.52
C ILE A 342 22.23 4.74 -11.81
N SER A 343 22.51 5.05 -13.07
CA SER A 343 23.52 6.03 -13.44
C SER A 343 23.18 7.43 -12.91
N CYS A 344 21.94 7.92 -13.07
CA CYS A 344 21.53 9.24 -12.58
C CYS A 344 21.65 9.36 -11.05
N VAL A 345 21.29 8.33 -10.29
CA VAL A 345 21.43 8.34 -8.82
C VAL A 345 22.90 8.20 -8.41
N PHE A 346 23.68 7.36 -9.09
CA PHE A 346 25.10 7.11 -8.78
C PHE A 346 26.02 8.27 -9.19
N TYR A 347 25.68 9.04 -10.23
CA TYR A 347 26.45 10.21 -10.66
C TYR A 347 26.09 11.49 -9.91
N SER A 348 24.88 11.57 -9.34
CA SER A 348 24.40 12.78 -8.63
C SER A 348 24.59 12.72 -7.10
N CYS A 349 24.86 11.54 -6.53
CA CYS A 349 25.04 11.36 -5.09
C CYS A 349 26.50 11.02 -4.77
N ASP A 350 27.18 11.84 -3.95
CA ASP A 350 28.48 11.55 -3.30
C ASP A 350 28.46 10.28 -2.39
N VAL A 351 27.35 9.55 -2.35
CA VAL A 351 27.07 8.36 -1.54
C VAL A 351 27.89 7.13 -1.99
N LEU A 352 28.55 7.18 -3.15
CA LEU A 352 29.49 6.14 -3.61
C LEU A 352 30.67 5.91 -2.64
N CYS A 353 31.06 6.92 -1.85
CA CYS A 353 32.14 6.76 -0.87
C CYS A 353 31.75 5.91 0.36
N LEU A 354 30.46 5.76 0.66
CA LEU A 354 29.99 4.99 1.83
C LEU A 354 29.57 3.56 1.45
N LEU A 355 29.10 3.36 0.23
CA LEU A 355 28.67 2.04 -0.27
C LEU A 355 29.82 1.10 -0.67
N GLN A 356 31.02 1.64 -0.95
CA GLN A 356 32.22 0.82 -1.16
C GLN A 356 32.76 0.17 0.12
N SER A 357 32.23 0.53 1.29
CA SER A 357 32.71 0.02 2.60
C SER A 357 31.97 -1.21 3.13
N TYR A 358 30.95 -1.72 2.43
CA TYR A 358 30.24 -2.94 2.82
C TYR A 358 30.22 -3.97 1.67
N PRO A 359 30.72 -5.20 1.89
CA PRO A 359 30.70 -6.23 0.86
C PRO A 359 29.25 -6.71 0.69
N VAL A 360 28.65 -6.40 -0.45
CA VAL A 360 27.44 -7.09 -0.90
C VAL A 360 27.83 -8.56 -1.11
N CYS A 361 27.42 -9.42 -0.17
CA CYS A 361 27.60 -10.86 -0.26
C CYS A 361 27.07 -11.37 -1.61
N SER A 362 27.98 -11.83 -2.44
CA SER A 362 27.71 -12.66 -3.60
C SER A 362 26.94 -13.90 -3.16
N LEU A 363 25.64 -13.95 -3.48
CA LEU A 363 24.84 -15.16 -3.29
C LEU A 363 25.29 -16.21 -4.32
N HIS A 364 26.06 -17.18 -3.81
CA HIS A 364 26.33 -18.53 -4.29
C HIS A 364 26.15 -18.85 -5.78
N ARG A 365 27.29 -19.12 -6.45
CA ARG A 365 27.40 -20.13 -7.51
C ARG A 365 28.20 -21.30 -6.92
N GLY A 366 27.62 -22.50 -6.89
CA GLY A 366 28.30 -23.75 -6.49
C GLY A 366 29.37 -24.21 -7.50
N PRO A 367 30.19 -25.22 -7.15
CA PRO A 367 31.64 -25.20 -7.36
C PRO A 367 32.18 -26.02 -8.54
N GLU A 368 33.50 -25.86 -8.76
CA GLU A 368 34.44 -26.66 -9.59
C GLU A 368 34.44 -26.36 -11.10
N SER A 369 35.56 -26.24 -11.84
CA SER A 369 37.00 -26.40 -11.62
C SER A 369 37.68 -25.71 -12.82
N SER A 370 38.58 -24.73 -12.63
CA SER A 370 40.05 -24.88 -12.64
C SER A 370 40.73 -24.61 -14.01
N LEU A 371 41.77 -23.75 -13.96
CA LEU A 371 42.93 -23.56 -14.86
C LEU A 371 42.92 -22.54 -16.05
N PHE A 372 43.59 -21.40 -15.79
CA PHE A 372 44.66 -20.72 -16.57
C PHE A 372 44.33 -19.90 -17.86
N PRO A 373 45.19 -18.92 -18.28
CA PRO A 373 44.85 -17.49 -18.39
C PRO A 373 44.95 -16.97 -19.87
N PRO A 374 44.80 -15.65 -20.17
CA PRO A 374 44.35 -15.18 -21.48
C PRO A 374 45.51 -15.01 -22.49
N PRO A 375 45.24 -15.01 -23.80
CA PRO A 375 46.16 -14.40 -24.76
C PRO A 375 45.66 -13.03 -25.22
N THR A 376 46.59 -12.09 -25.12
CA THR A 376 46.68 -10.83 -25.85
C THR A 376 46.71 -11.01 -27.37
N GLN A 377 46.16 -10.02 -28.07
CA GLN A 377 46.52 -9.53 -29.42
C GLN A 377 46.92 -10.57 -30.49
N GLN A 378 46.17 -10.61 -31.61
CA GLN A 378 46.80 -10.35 -32.92
C GLN A 378 45.78 -10.16 -34.06
N VAL A 379 46.19 -9.25 -34.94
CA VAL A 379 45.58 -8.82 -36.19
C VAL A 379 46.21 -9.60 -37.34
N ARG A 380 45.40 -9.82 -38.40
CA ARG A 380 45.74 -10.05 -39.82
C ARG A 380 46.08 -11.47 -40.33
N THR A 381 45.28 -11.85 -41.36
CA THR A 381 45.61 -12.51 -42.65
C THR A 381 46.20 -13.92 -42.59
N SER A 382 45.86 -14.92 -43.41
CA SER A 382 45.22 -14.97 -44.74
C SER A 382 45.06 -16.45 -45.17
N HIS A 383 44.22 -16.71 -46.20
CA HIS A 383 44.14 -17.94 -47.03
C HIS A 383 43.69 -19.23 -46.31
N SER A 384 42.94 -20.21 -46.85
CA SER A 384 42.23 -20.44 -48.11
C SER A 384 41.51 -21.81 -48.00
N VAL A 385 40.26 -21.88 -48.46
CA VAL A 385 39.57 -23.00 -49.17
C VAL A 385 39.20 -24.30 -48.38
N PRO A 386 38.05 -24.95 -48.71
CA PRO A 386 37.22 -25.76 -47.80
C PRO A 386 37.17 -27.26 -48.17
N LEU A 387 36.67 -28.12 -47.28
CA LEU A 387 36.16 -29.45 -47.69
C LEU A 387 35.14 -30.07 -46.69
N ALA A 388 33.94 -30.29 -47.24
CA ALA A 388 33.09 -31.48 -47.17
C ALA A 388 32.59 -32.06 -45.81
N LEU A 389 31.24 -32.09 -45.72
CA LEU A 389 30.37 -33.10 -45.08
C LEU A 389 30.84 -34.56 -45.37
N PRO A 390 30.43 -35.63 -44.63
CA PRO A 390 28.98 -35.92 -44.45
C PRO A 390 28.51 -36.79 -43.24
N THR A 391 27.19 -36.73 -43.01
CA THR A 391 26.20 -37.81 -42.72
C THR A 391 26.33 -38.77 -41.52
N THR A 392 25.22 -38.92 -40.78
CA THR A 392 24.34 -40.12 -40.56
C THR A 392 23.82 -40.14 -39.11
N ASN A 393 22.50 -39.97 -38.87
CA ASN A 393 21.38 -40.93 -38.86
C ASN A 393 21.23 -41.80 -37.59
N HIS A 394 19.95 -42.03 -37.23
CA HIS A 394 19.33 -42.84 -36.14
C HIS A 394 18.98 -42.04 -34.87
N ASN A 395 17.73 -41.65 -34.57
CA ASN A 395 16.40 -42.28 -34.64
C ASN A 395 16.22 -43.47 -33.68
N VAL A 396 15.49 -43.23 -32.57
CA VAL A 396 14.30 -43.97 -32.04
C VAL A 396 14.28 -44.08 -30.49
N PRO A 397 13.09 -44.02 -29.85
CA PRO A 397 12.84 -43.60 -28.46
C PRO A 397 12.42 -44.77 -27.54
N LEU A 398 11.84 -44.43 -26.37
CA LEU A 398 11.08 -45.22 -25.36
C LEU A 398 11.72 -45.04 -23.97
N ALA A 399 11.03 -44.98 -22.83
CA ALA A 399 9.63 -44.89 -22.45
C ALA A 399 9.61 -44.53 -20.94
N LEU A 400 8.50 -43.97 -20.45
CA LEU A 400 8.20 -43.88 -19.01
C LEU A 400 8.15 -45.27 -18.35
N PRO A 401 8.27 -45.32 -17.01
CA PRO A 401 7.06 -45.65 -16.26
C PRO A 401 6.80 -44.79 -15.01
N THR A 402 5.51 -44.61 -14.78
CA THR A 402 4.81 -44.23 -13.55
C THR A 402 5.04 -45.22 -12.40
N THR A 403 5.02 -44.77 -11.13
CA THR A 403 3.94 -45.03 -10.13
C THR A 403 4.30 -44.58 -8.70
N ASN A 404 3.36 -43.83 -8.10
CA ASN A 404 2.92 -43.69 -6.70
C ASN A 404 3.68 -44.36 -5.52
N HIS A 405 3.82 -43.61 -4.41
CA HIS A 405 3.35 -44.05 -3.08
C HIS A 405 3.15 -42.87 -2.09
N ASN A 406 2.04 -42.95 -1.35
CA ASN A 406 1.57 -42.09 -0.25
C ASN A 406 2.41 -42.22 1.03
N ALA A 407 2.58 -41.14 1.80
CA ALA A 407 2.08 -40.97 3.19
C ALA A 407 2.63 -39.69 3.87
N PRO A 408 1.86 -39.02 4.75
CA PRO A 408 2.18 -37.70 5.31
C PRO A 408 2.84 -37.76 6.70
N LEU A 409 3.70 -36.79 7.00
CA LEU A 409 4.26 -36.55 8.34
C LEU A 409 3.53 -35.41 9.05
N ASN A 410 3.25 -35.65 10.32
CA ASN A 410 2.38 -34.91 11.21
C ASN A 410 3.20 -34.06 12.20
N LEU A 411 2.60 -32.92 12.64
CA LEU A 411 2.81 -32.13 13.88
C LEU A 411 3.99 -31.13 13.98
N PRO A 412 3.91 -30.08 14.84
CA PRO A 412 2.75 -29.57 15.62
C PRO A 412 2.48 -28.04 15.50
N HIS A 413 1.24 -27.68 15.82
CA HIS A 413 0.77 -26.33 16.18
C HIS A 413 1.44 -25.81 17.45
N ASN A 414 1.82 -24.53 17.45
CA ASN A 414 2.03 -23.76 18.69
C ASN A 414 1.22 -22.46 18.58
N GLN A 415 0.02 -22.46 19.17
CA GLN A 415 -0.83 -21.27 19.33
C GLN A 415 -0.53 -20.67 20.71
N SER A 416 0.10 -19.50 20.73
CA SER A 416 0.19 -18.64 21.91
C SER A 416 -1.09 -17.81 22.02
N GLN A 417 -2.01 -18.25 22.88
CA GLN A 417 -3.21 -17.49 23.27
C GLN A 417 -2.86 -16.45 24.34
N CYS A 418 -3.15 -15.17 24.06
CA CYS A 418 -3.27 -14.12 25.07
C CYS A 418 -4.65 -14.20 25.72
N THR A 419 -4.71 -14.54 27.01
CA THR A 419 -5.93 -14.43 27.83
C THR A 419 -5.98 -13.09 28.57
N PRO A 420 -7.11 -12.36 28.60
CA PRO A 420 -7.26 -11.19 29.44
C PRO A 420 -7.61 -11.58 30.89
N LYS A 421 -7.00 -10.85 31.83
CA LYS A 421 -7.19 -10.95 33.29
C LYS A 421 -8.56 -10.34 33.68
N PRO A 422 -9.32 -10.93 34.61
CA PRO A 422 -10.61 -10.37 35.04
C PRO A 422 -10.41 -9.18 36.01
N SER A 423 -11.24 -8.16 35.87
CA SER A 423 -11.36 -7.01 36.77
C SER A 423 -12.15 -7.36 38.05
N PRO A 424 -11.87 -6.69 39.19
CA PRO A 424 -12.51 -6.98 40.47
C PRO A 424 -13.91 -6.35 40.60
N GLN A 425 -14.85 -7.08 41.21
CA GLN A 425 -16.18 -6.62 41.59
C GLN A 425 -16.16 -5.77 42.88
N PRO A 426 -17.19 -4.92 43.10
CA PRO A 426 -17.19 -3.92 44.18
C PRO A 426 -17.63 -4.51 45.52
N VAL A 427 -17.00 -4.03 46.60
CA VAL A 427 -17.39 -4.33 47.98
C VAL A 427 -18.54 -3.41 48.38
N THR A 428 -19.69 -4.02 48.66
CA THR A 428 -20.82 -3.41 49.36
C THR A 428 -20.49 -3.25 50.85
N MET A 429 -20.58 -2.02 51.37
CA MET A 429 -20.65 -1.75 52.81
C MET A 429 -22.03 -1.20 53.16
N HIS A 430 -22.70 -1.88 54.10
CA HIS A 430 -23.65 -1.35 55.08
C HIS A 430 -23.66 -2.33 56.26
N PRO A 431 -23.98 -1.92 57.49
CA PRO A 431 -24.40 -0.59 57.96
C PRO A 431 -23.29 0.24 58.62
#